data_AF-A0A653FCZ7-F1
#
_entry.id   AF-A0A653FCZ7-F1
#
_cell.length_a   1.000
_cell.length_b   1.000
_cell.length_c   1.000
_cell.angle_alpha   90.00
_cell.angle_beta   90.00
_cell.angle_gamma   90.00
#
_symmetry.space_group_name_H-M   'P 1'
#
loop_
_entity.id
_entity.type
_entity.pdbx_description
1 polymer ?
#
loop_
_entity_poly.entity_id
_entity_poly.type
_entity_poly.pdbx_seq_one_letter_code
_entity_poly.pdbx_strand_id
1 'polypeptide(L)'
;MVDFEPVILQDPDSALTATYVPKAGMICTSLSADGVEFLGQRRGLEAYVSAAKTMGLPILYPWANRLGANSYTAEGATVSVTPGVAGVHPDEHGWPIHGVLAGNSGWLVDEKTDNALVATLDWSSQPDLLAVFPFPHALSMAVTLADRTLTVTTTVTPSTAAAVPLSYGYHPYFTIPGVPRSEWQIETPPMRRLTADDRAIPTGDTSPWAGGTETLGETFLDHGFDQVADGSVFAVSGGNRRISVTFISGYTCSQIFAPLNDEVICFEPMTAPTDALRRGTYPVAAPGAAQTSVFSITVH
;
A
#
# COMPACT_ATOMS: atom_id res chain seq x y z
N MET A 1 20.28 -18.61 0.25
CA MET A 1 19.59 -17.31 0.40
C MET A 1 19.06 -16.97 -0.98
N VAL A 2 17.77 -16.68 -1.15
CA VAL A 2 17.26 -16.25 -2.45
C VAL A 2 17.94 -14.91 -2.76
N ASP A 3 18.60 -14.82 -3.90
CA ASP A 3 19.22 -13.58 -4.34
C ASP A 3 18.12 -12.66 -4.88
N PHE A 4 17.84 -11.59 -4.16
CA PHE A 4 16.84 -10.60 -4.53
C PHE A 4 17.53 -9.52 -5.36
N GLU A 5 17.48 -9.68 -6.69
CA GLU A 5 18.05 -8.70 -7.62
C GLU A 5 17.25 -7.38 -7.55
N PRO A 6 17.87 -6.27 -7.11
CA PRO A 6 17.19 -4.99 -7.03
C PRO A 6 17.17 -4.29 -8.39
N VAL A 7 16.11 -3.51 -8.63
CA VAL A 7 16.02 -2.54 -9.72
C VAL A 7 16.07 -1.15 -9.10
N ILE A 8 17.11 -0.39 -9.44
CA ILE A 8 17.29 0.98 -8.99
C ILE A 8 16.80 1.90 -10.10
N LEU A 9 15.86 2.78 -9.76
CA LEU A 9 15.44 3.92 -10.56
C LEU A 9 16.17 5.16 -10.08
N GLN A 10 16.59 6.01 -11.00
CA GLN A 10 17.25 7.26 -10.74
C GLN A 10 16.46 8.42 -11.36
N ASP A 11 16.24 9.45 -10.56
CA ASP A 11 15.67 10.70 -11.02
C ASP A 11 16.63 11.38 -12.02
N PRO A 12 16.17 11.83 -13.20
CA PRO A 12 17.05 12.42 -14.21
C PRO A 12 17.73 13.73 -13.78
N ASP A 13 17.09 14.49 -12.89
CA ASP A 13 17.45 15.88 -12.57
C ASP A 13 17.91 16.06 -11.11
N SER A 14 18.00 14.96 -10.33
CA SER A 14 18.43 14.99 -8.94
C SER A 14 19.12 13.69 -8.48
N ALA A 15 19.64 13.70 -7.26
CA ALA A 15 20.24 12.50 -6.64
C ALA A 15 19.21 11.51 -6.08
N LEU A 16 17.90 11.74 -6.26
CA LEU A 16 16.87 10.86 -5.72
C LEU A 16 16.86 9.53 -6.49
N THR A 17 16.79 8.44 -5.77
CA THR A 17 16.70 7.08 -6.31
C THR A 17 15.60 6.31 -5.60
N ALA A 18 15.00 5.34 -6.31
CA ALA A 18 14.04 4.39 -5.75
C ALA A 18 14.51 2.96 -6.04
N THR A 19 14.54 2.09 -5.04
CA THR A 19 14.96 0.69 -5.21
C THR A 19 13.78 -0.25 -5.08
N TYR A 20 13.47 -0.98 -6.14
CA TYR A 20 12.43 -2.01 -6.19
C TYR A 20 13.02 -3.40 -6.18
N VAL A 21 12.30 -4.37 -5.59
CA VAL A 21 12.65 -5.79 -5.64
C VAL A 21 11.48 -6.57 -6.25
N PRO A 22 11.45 -6.74 -7.58
CA PRO A 22 10.34 -7.42 -8.26
C PRO A 22 10.07 -8.82 -7.70
N LYS A 23 11.13 -9.60 -7.44
CA LYS A 23 11.04 -10.97 -6.90
C LYS A 23 10.63 -11.05 -5.42
N ALA A 24 10.40 -9.93 -4.76
CA ALA A 24 9.91 -9.86 -3.38
C ALA A 24 8.64 -8.99 -3.33
N GLY A 25 7.63 -9.32 -4.12
CA GLY A 25 6.32 -8.67 -4.09
C GLY A 25 6.31 -7.29 -4.73
N MET A 26 7.26 -7.00 -5.62
CA MET A 26 7.43 -5.68 -6.24
C MET A 26 7.55 -4.55 -5.20
N ILE A 27 8.12 -4.86 -4.02
CA ILE A 27 8.30 -3.90 -2.93
C ILE A 27 9.33 -2.84 -3.32
N CYS A 28 9.05 -1.58 -3.02
CA CYS A 28 10.06 -0.53 -3.00
C CYS A 28 10.72 -0.50 -1.62
N THR A 29 12.00 -0.86 -1.55
CA THR A 29 12.77 -0.97 -0.31
C THR A 29 13.46 0.33 0.10
N SER A 30 13.68 1.24 -0.84
CA SER A 30 14.39 2.50 -0.60
C SER A 30 13.84 3.62 -1.47
N LEU A 31 13.70 4.82 -0.89
CA LEU A 31 13.55 6.08 -1.61
C LEU A 31 14.55 7.03 -0.96
N SER A 32 15.68 7.30 -1.63
CA SER A 32 16.81 7.98 -0.99
C SER A 32 17.48 9.00 -1.90
N ALA A 33 18.01 10.07 -1.31
CA ALA A 33 18.81 11.07 -2.01
C ALA A 33 20.10 11.35 -1.22
N ASP A 34 21.25 11.35 -1.90
CA ASP A 34 22.57 11.59 -1.29
C ASP A 34 22.85 10.74 -0.04
N GLY A 35 22.40 9.47 -0.06
CA GLY A 35 22.56 8.52 1.06
C GLY A 35 21.60 8.74 2.23
N VAL A 36 20.63 9.64 2.10
CA VAL A 36 19.56 9.89 3.09
C VAL A 36 18.31 9.10 2.69
N GLU A 37 17.90 8.15 3.53
CA GLU A 37 16.73 7.28 3.31
C GLU A 37 15.45 7.92 3.83
N PHE A 38 14.41 7.98 3.00
CA PHE A 38 13.10 8.56 3.37
C PHE A 38 12.05 7.50 3.71
N LEU A 39 12.32 6.21 3.45
CA LEU A 39 11.45 5.10 3.82
C LEU A 39 11.91 4.38 5.10
N GLY A 40 10.94 4.11 5.98
CA GLY A 40 11.13 3.30 7.16
C GLY A 40 11.48 1.85 6.82
N GLN A 41 12.69 1.43 7.18
CA GLN A 41 13.19 0.06 6.93
C GLN A 41 12.57 -0.98 7.87
N ARG A 42 12.02 -0.55 9.01
CA ARG A 42 11.34 -1.38 10.01
C ARG A 42 12.10 -2.65 10.40
N ARG A 43 11.70 -3.80 9.89
CA ARG A 43 12.28 -5.12 10.20
C ARG A 43 13.10 -5.69 9.04
N GLY A 44 13.24 -4.94 7.94
CA GLY A 44 14.07 -5.29 6.79
C GLY A 44 13.42 -6.30 5.84
N LEU A 45 14.04 -6.43 4.66
CA LEU A 45 13.50 -7.22 3.54
C LEU A 45 13.36 -8.69 3.89
N GLU A 46 14.26 -9.23 4.71
CA GLU A 46 14.20 -10.61 5.17
C GLU A 46 12.92 -10.88 5.98
N ALA A 47 12.56 -9.99 6.90
CA ALA A 47 11.33 -10.13 7.69
C ALA A 47 10.06 -9.91 6.86
N TYR A 48 10.14 -9.05 5.83
CA TYR A 48 9.06 -8.89 4.86
C TYR A 48 8.81 -10.17 4.07
N VAL A 49 9.87 -10.79 3.54
CA VAL A 49 9.77 -12.01 2.73
C VAL A 49 9.37 -13.23 3.58
N SER A 50 9.98 -13.40 4.76
CA SER A 50 9.80 -14.62 5.56
C SER A 50 8.57 -14.61 6.46
N ALA A 51 8.09 -13.43 6.84
CA ALA A 51 7.06 -13.27 7.87
C ALA A 51 6.05 -12.16 7.58
N ALA A 52 6.03 -11.62 6.35
CA ALA A 52 5.17 -10.52 5.92
C ALA A 52 5.21 -9.29 6.84
N LYS A 53 6.36 -9.04 7.48
CA LYS A 53 6.57 -7.82 8.26
C LYS A 53 6.85 -6.67 7.30
N THR A 54 5.80 -5.91 7.02
CA THR A 54 5.80 -4.76 6.11
C THR A 54 6.90 -3.74 6.43
N MET A 55 7.51 -3.20 5.37
CA MET A 55 8.56 -2.18 5.40
C MET A 55 8.50 -1.37 4.10
N GLY A 56 9.25 -0.27 4.01
CA GLY A 56 9.41 0.44 2.74
C GLY A 56 8.06 0.91 2.18
N LEU A 57 7.79 0.57 0.93
CA LEU A 57 6.50 0.78 0.27
C LEU A 57 6.06 -0.56 -0.36
N PRO A 58 5.28 -1.37 0.37
CA PRO A 58 4.71 -2.60 -0.13
C PRO A 58 3.30 -2.37 -0.68
N ILE A 59 2.95 -3.10 -1.74
CA ILE A 59 1.56 -3.27 -2.14
C ILE A 59 0.87 -4.24 -1.18
N LEU A 60 -0.39 -3.94 -0.83
CA LEU A 60 -1.28 -4.77 -0.01
C LEU A 60 -2.38 -5.33 -0.92
N TYR A 61 -2.27 -6.59 -1.33
CA TYR A 61 -3.10 -7.16 -2.38
C TYR A 61 -3.40 -8.64 -2.12
N PRO A 62 -4.66 -9.11 -2.34
CA PRO A 62 -5.79 -8.41 -2.97
C PRO A 62 -6.65 -7.57 -2.02
N TRP A 63 -6.30 -7.54 -0.74
CA TRP A 63 -6.93 -6.65 0.22
C TRP A 63 -5.89 -5.88 1.05
N ALA A 64 -6.15 -4.60 1.25
CA ALA A 64 -5.48 -3.78 2.24
C ALA A 64 -6.16 -3.93 3.60
N ASN A 65 -5.37 -3.77 4.66
CA ASN A 65 -5.79 -3.93 6.04
C ASN A 65 -6.45 -5.31 6.32
N ARG A 66 -7.36 -5.38 7.27
CA ARG A 66 -7.90 -6.63 7.84
C ARG A 66 -9.12 -7.17 7.09
N LEU A 67 -9.27 -8.49 7.12
CA LEU A 67 -10.55 -9.20 7.00
C LEU A 67 -11.01 -9.60 8.40
N GLY A 68 -12.16 -9.12 8.85
CA GLY A 68 -12.71 -9.42 10.18
C GLY A 68 -13.30 -10.83 10.34
N ALA A 69 -12.95 -11.76 9.45
CA ALA A 69 -13.17 -13.20 9.55
C ALA A 69 -12.23 -13.94 8.60
N ASN A 70 -12.11 -15.25 8.82
CA ASN A 70 -11.38 -16.18 7.95
C ASN A 70 -12.16 -16.58 6.69
N SER A 71 -13.17 -15.80 6.30
CA SER A 71 -13.93 -16.00 5.07
C SER A 71 -14.58 -14.70 4.59
N TYR A 72 -14.81 -14.63 3.28
CA TYR A 72 -15.57 -13.55 2.65
C TYR A 72 -16.40 -14.10 1.48
N THR A 73 -17.41 -13.32 1.08
CA THR A 73 -18.19 -13.57 -0.13
C THR A 73 -18.14 -12.33 -1.01
N ALA A 74 -17.62 -12.47 -2.23
CA ALA A 74 -17.49 -11.38 -3.18
C ALA A 74 -17.79 -11.89 -4.60
N GLU A 75 -18.48 -11.08 -5.40
CA GLU A 75 -18.81 -11.39 -6.81
C GLU A 75 -19.31 -12.84 -7.03
N GLY A 76 -20.16 -13.34 -6.11
CA GLY A 76 -20.74 -14.69 -6.17
C GLY A 76 -19.85 -15.84 -5.71
N ALA A 77 -18.60 -15.59 -5.32
CA ALA A 77 -17.68 -16.57 -4.77
C ALA A 77 -17.57 -16.45 -3.24
N THR A 78 -17.61 -17.58 -2.53
CA THR A 78 -17.31 -17.65 -1.10
C THR A 78 -15.95 -18.31 -0.91
N VAL A 79 -15.07 -17.63 -0.19
CA VAL A 79 -13.68 -18.02 0.01
C VAL A 79 -13.40 -18.13 1.49
N SER A 80 -12.70 -19.21 1.87
CA SER A 80 -12.13 -19.38 3.20
C SER A 80 -10.63 -19.14 3.13
N VAL A 81 -10.11 -18.24 3.96
CA VAL A 81 -8.68 -17.93 4.07
C VAL A 81 -8.16 -18.46 5.39
N THR A 82 -6.97 -19.05 5.38
CA THR A 82 -6.35 -19.64 6.59
C THR A 82 -4.99 -18.99 6.81
N PRO A 83 -4.78 -18.25 7.92
CA PRO A 83 -3.46 -17.73 8.28
C PRO A 83 -2.38 -18.83 8.26
N GLY A 84 -1.25 -18.54 7.64
CA GLY A 84 -0.15 -19.48 7.42
C GLY A 84 -0.25 -20.30 6.13
N VAL A 85 -1.34 -20.18 5.36
CA VAL A 85 -1.54 -20.90 4.09
C VAL A 85 -1.58 -19.90 2.93
N ALA A 86 -0.93 -20.25 1.80
CA ALA A 86 -0.95 -19.47 0.55
C ALA A 86 -0.61 -17.98 0.73
N GLY A 87 0.35 -17.67 1.61
CA GLY A 87 0.80 -16.29 1.88
C GLY A 87 -0.17 -15.45 2.73
N VAL A 88 -1.22 -16.03 3.31
CA VAL A 88 -2.11 -15.33 4.23
C VAL A 88 -1.42 -15.19 5.58
N HIS A 89 -1.31 -13.96 6.10
CA HIS A 89 -0.72 -13.70 7.42
C HIS A 89 -1.72 -13.04 8.36
N PRO A 90 -1.67 -13.36 9.68
CA PRO A 90 -2.53 -12.73 10.66
C PRO A 90 -1.94 -11.43 11.21
N ASP A 91 -2.81 -10.53 11.65
CA ASP A 91 -2.47 -9.44 12.56
C ASP A 91 -2.29 -9.95 14.01
N GLU A 92 -2.12 -9.03 14.97
CA GLU A 92 -2.05 -9.32 16.40
C GLU A 92 -3.33 -9.92 17.00
N HIS A 93 -4.49 -9.75 16.34
CA HIS A 93 -5.78 -10.30 16.76
C HIS A 93 -6.11 -11.64 16.08
N GLY A 94 -5.26 -12.12 15.17
CA GLY A 94 -5.47 -13.35 14.40
C GLY A 94 -6.23 -13.16 13.08
N TRP A 95 -6.53 -11.92 12.68
CA TRP A 95 -7.24 -11.61 11.44
C TRP A 95 -6.32 -11.59 10.23
N PRO A 96 -6.71 -12.18 9.08
CA PRO A 96 -5.99 -12.02 7.82
C PRO A 96 -5.78 -10.54 7.49
N ILE A 97 -4.53 -10.14 7.23
CA ILE A 97 -4.18 -8.74 7.00
C ILE A 97 -3.25 -8.59 5.80
N HIS A 98 -3.46 -7.52 5.02
CA HIS A 98 -2.56 -7.05 3.94
C HIS A 98 -2.39 -7.98 2.73
N GLY A 99 -3.31 -8.93 2.53
CA GLY A 99 -3.29 -9.79 1.36
C GLY A 99 -2.18 -10.85 1.43
N VAL A 100 -1.63 -11.20 0.26
CA VAL A 100 -0.74 -12.36 0.08
C VAL A 100 0.48 -12.10 -0.82
N LEU A 101 0.73 -10.85 -1.22
CA LEU A 101 1.85 -10.53 -2.11
C LEU A 101 3.18 -10.24 -1.39
N ALA A 102 3.22 -10.24 -0.06
CA ALA A 102 4.46 -10.09 0.67
C ALA A 102 5.45 -11.22 0.31
N GLY A 103 6.62 -10.84 -0.22
CA GLY A 103 7.64 -11.79 -0.67
C GLY A 103 7.30 -12.59 -1.93
N ASN A 104 6.20 -12.28 -2.63
CA ASN A 104 5.81 -13.00 -3.84
C ASN A 104 6.83 -12.81 -4.99
N SER A 105 7.30 -13.89 -5.59
CA SER A 105 8.33 -13.85 -6.64
C SER A 105 7.78 -13.90 -8.07
N GLY A 106 6.45 -13.82 -8.23
CA GLY A 106 5.76 -14.04 -9.51
C GLY A 106 5.69 -12.83 -10.44
N TRP A 107 6.18 -11.66 -10.02
CA TRP A 107 6.21 -10.46 -10.86
C TRP A 107 7.23 -10.61 -11.99
N LEU A 108 6.78 -10.33 -13.21
CA LEU A 108 7.60 -10.31 -14.41
C LEU A 108 7.87 -8.85 -14.79
N VAL A 109 9.15 -8.50 -14.98
CA VAL A 109 9.53 -7.17 -15.45
C VAL A 109 9.29 -7.10 -16.96
N ASP A 110 8.37 -6.23 -17.37
CA ASP A 110 7.99 -6.02 -18.77
C ASP A 110 8.87 -4.95 -19.42
N GLU A 111 9.15 -3.87 -18.69
CA GLU A 111 9.97 -2.74 -19.14
C GLU A 111 10.83 -2.20 -17.98
N LYS A 112 12.06 -1.82 -18.30
CA LYS A 112 12.96 -1.15 -17.37
C LYS A 112 13.80 -0.12 -18.13
N THR A 113 13.79 1.12 -17.64
CA THR A 113 14.70 2.20 -18.02
C THR A 113 15.45 2.68 -16.77
N ASP A 114 16.26 3.73 -16.89
CA ASP A 114 16.96 4.30 -15.73
C ASP A 114 16.01 4.91 -14.70
N ASN A 115 14.84 5.39 -15.12
CA ASN A 115 13.91 6.11 -14.26
C ASN A 115 12.48 5.54 -14.24
N ALA A 116 12.22 4.43 -14.95
CA ALA A 116 10.93 3.76 -14.95
C ALA A 116 11.06 2.24 -14.90
N LEU A 117 10.05 1.60 -14.34
CA LEU A 117 9.92 0.14 -14.26
C LEU A 117 8.45 -0.24 -14.40
N VAL A 118 8.17 -1.21 -15.27
CA VAL A 118 6.84 -1.82 -15.44
C VAL A 118 6.97 -3.31 -15.16
N ALA A 119 6.09 -3.82 -14.31
CA ALA A 119 6.02 -5.25 -14.04
C ALA A 119 4.57 -5.73 -13.97
N THR A 120 4.35 -6.97 -14.38
CA THR A 120 3.04 -7.62 -14.37
C THR A 120 3.09 -8.93 -13.60
N LEU A 121 2.05 -9.16 -12.80
CA LEU A 121 1.74 -10.43 -12.16
C LEU A 121 0.49 -11.01 -12.85
N ASP A 122 0.65 -12.14 -13.52
CA ASP A 122 -0.48 -12.93 -13.99
C ASP A 122 -1.08 -13.70 -12.80
N TRP A 123 -2.12 -13.12 -12.19
CA TRP A 123 -2.84 -13.76 -11.08
C TRP A 123 -3.50 -15.07 -11.54
N SER A 124 -3.94 -15.11 -12.80
CA SER A 124 -4.69 -16.23 -13.36
C SER A 124 -3.84 -17.49 -13.50
N SER A 125 -2.53 -17.35 -13.63
CA SER A 125 -1.60 -18.48 -13.77
C SER A 125 -1.12 -19.06 -12.42
N GLN A 126 -1.60 -18.54 -11.29
CA GLN A 126 -1.10 -18.88 -9.96
C GLN A 126 -2.21 -19.56 -9.12
N PRO A 127 -2.29 -20.90 -9.08
CA PRO A 127 -3.36 -21.62 -8.39
C PRO A 127 -3.49 -21.28 -6.89
N ASP A 128 -2.38 -21.08 -6.19
CA ASP A 128 -2.39 -20.72 -4.77
C ASP A 128 -3.00 -19.32 -4.55
N LEU A 129 -2.77 -18.39 -5.49
CA LEU A 129 -3.38 -17.06 -5.46
C LEU A 129 -4.88 -17.12 -5.79
N LEU A 130 -5.27 -17.93 -6.77
CA LEU A 130 -6.69 -18.16 -7.09
C LEU A 130 -7.45 -18.84 -5.94
N ALA A 131 -6.79 -19.65 -5.11
CA ALA A 131 -7.42 -20.25 -3.94
C ALA A 131 -7.82 -19.22 -2.87
N VAL A 132 -7.09 -18.11 -2.75
CA VAL A 132 -7.39 -17.03 -1.78
C VAL A 132 -8.19 -15.87 -2.37
N PHE A 133 -8.18 -15.72 -3.70
CA PHE A 133 -8.92 -14.69 -4.44
C PHE A 133 -9.26 -15.19 -5.85
N PRO A 134 -10.42 -15.84 -6.04
CA PRO A 134 -10.77 -16.63 -7.22
C PRO A 134 -11.30 -15.78 -8.38
N PHE A 135 -10.67 -14.63 -8.63
CA PHE A 135 -11.01 -13.72 -9.72
C PHE A 135 -9.82 -13.66 -10.67
N PRO A 136 -9.83 -14.36 -11.83
CA PRO A 136 -8.70 -14.36 -12.74
C PRO A 136 -8.50 -12.97 -13.38
N HIS A 137 -7.30 -12.42 -13.25
CA HIS A 137 -6.90 -11.11 -13.77
C HIS A 137 -5.37 -11.02 -13.99
N ALA A 138 -4.94 -9.93 -14.60
CA ALA A 138 -3.55 -9.49 -14.55
C ALA A 138 -3.45 -8.22 -13.68
N LEU A 139 -2.43 -8.17 -12.84
CA LEU A 139 -2.08 -7.00 -12.02
C LEU A 139 -0.80 -6.39 -12.57
N SER A 140 -0.85 -5.14 -13.01
CA SER A 140 0.33 -4.40 -13.50
C SER A 140 0.67 -3.25 -12.55
N MET A 141 1.97 -3.04 -12.33
CA MET A 141 2.52 -1.90 -11.62
C MET A 141 3.52 -1.19 -12.52
N ALA A 142 3.23 0.07 -12.84
CA ALA A 142 4.14 0.96 -13.54
C ALA A 142 4.61 2.05 -12.56
N VAL A 143 5.93 2.21 -12.45
CA VAL A 143 6.56 3.18 -11.57
C VAL A 143 7.49 4.08 -12.36
N THR A 144 7.49 5.38 -12.05
CA THR A 144 8.34 6.37 -12.70
C THR A 144 8.88 7.34 -11.66
N LEU A 145 10.16 7.64 -11.73
CA LEU A 145 10.86 8.61 -10.90
C LEU A 145 11.31 9.79 -11.76
N ALA A 146 10.75 10.96 -11.53
CA ALA A 146 11.13 12.20 -12.19
C ALA A 146 10.72 13.39 -11.33
N ASP A 147 11.41 14.52 -11.44
CA ASP A 147 11.12 15.75 -10.69
C ASP A 147 10.98 15.50 -9.17
N ARG A 148 11.87 14.66 -8.61
CA ARG A 148 11.87 14.20 -7.22
C ARG A 148 10.56 13.52 -6.77
N THR A 149 9.82 12.99 -7.73
CA THR A 149 8.49 12.42 -7.54
C THR A 149 8.45 10.98 -8.06
N LEU A 150 8.17 10.05 -7.16
CA LEU A 150 7.88 8.66 -7.49
C LEU A 150 6.38 8.52 -7.75
N THR A 151 5.99 8.28 -8.99
CA THR A 151 4.60 7.99 -9.36
C THR A 151 4.41 6.47 -9.47
N VAL A 152 3.36 5.95 -8.83
CA VAL A 152 3.01 4.53 -8.84
C VAL A 152 1.61 4.39 -9.44
N THR A 153 1.53 3.66 -10.55
CA THR A 153 0.29 3.33 -11.26
C THR A 153 0.02 1.85 -11.12
N THR A 154 -1.15 1.49 -10.57
CA THR A 154 -1.58 0.10 -10.42
C THR A 154 -2.78 -0.15 -11.31
N THR A 155 -2.69 -1.14 -12.20
CA THR A 155 -3.78 -1.50 -13.11
C THR A 155 -4.23 -2.93 -12.87
N VAL A 156 -5.52 -3.12 -12.61
CA VAL A 156 -6.18 -4.43 -12.52
C VAL A 156 -6.92 -4.66 -13.82
N THR A 157 -6.54 -5.71 -14.55
CA THR A 157 -7.15 -6.10 -15.82
C THR A 157 -7.86 -7.44 -15.65
N PRO A 158 -9.19 -7.45 -15.44
CA PRO A 158 -9.97 -8.67 -15.34
C PRO A 158 -9.85 -9.54 -16.58
N SER A 159 -9.91 -10.85 -16.40
CA SER A 159 -10.26 -11.76 -17.50
C SER A 159 -11.68 -11.46 -18.01
N THR A 160 -12.02 -11.95 -19.20
CA THR A 160 -13.34 -11.71 -19.80
C THR A 160 -14.50 -12.39 -19.06
N ALA A 161 -14.22 -13.20 -18.03
CA ALA A 161 -15.19 -14.08 -17.40
C ALA A 161 -15.73 -13.58 -16.05
N ALA A 162 -15.00 -12.74 -15.32
CA ALA A 162 -15.37 -12.34 -13.96
C ALA A 162 -14.94 -10.91 -13.64
N ALA A 163 -15.78 -10.20 -12.89
CA ALA A 163 -15.39 -8.94 -12.27
C ALA A 163 -14.37 -9.20 -11.16
N VAL A 164 -13.51 -8.22 -10.89
CA VAL A 164 -12.48 -8.29 -9.86
C VAL A 164 -12.77 -7.25 -8.78
N PRO A 165 -13.03 -7.65 -7.53
CA PRO A 165 -13.11 -6.74 -6.40
C PRO A 165 -11.82 -5.92 -6.23
N LEU A 166 -11.94 -4.61 -6.02
CA LEU A 166 -10.81 -3.73 -5.79
C LEU A 166 -10.77 -3.33 -4.32
N SER A 167 -10.03 -4.08 -3.51
CA SER A 167 -9.89 -3.82 -2.07
C SER A 167 -8.44 -3.57 -1.64
N TYR A 168 -7.54 -3.28 -2.58
CA TYR A 168 -6.11 -3.21 -2.37
C TYR A 168 -5.62 -1.80 -1.97
N GLY A 169 -4.35 -1.69 -1.63
CA GLY A 169 -3.72 -0.43 -1.26
C GLY A 169 -2.21 -0.54 -1.12
N TYR A 170 -1.58 0.46 -0.52
CA TYR A 170 -0.15 0.48 -0.23
C TYR A 170 0.12 0.91 1.21
N HIS A 171 1.23 0.44 1.78
CA HIS A 171 1.61 0.77 3.15
C HIS A 171 2.96 1.50 3.23
N PRO A 172 3.10 2.72 2.65
CA PRO A 172 4.38 3.42 2.63
C PRO A 172 4.75 3.90 4.02
N TYR A 173 5.89 3.45 4.54
CA TYR A 173 6.46 3.90 5.80
C TYR A 173 7.40 5.06 5.52
N PHE A 174 7.08 6.27 5.98
CA PHE A 174 7.93 7.45 5.85
C PHE A 174 8.66 7.76 7.14
N THR A 175 9.86 8.30 7.01
CA THR A 175 10.61 8.89 8.12
C THR A 175 11.23 10.21 7.70
N ILE A 176 11.43 11.14 8.64
CA ILE A 176 12.20 12.36 8.42
C ILE A 176 13.57 12.19 9.09
N PRO A 177 14.64 11.87 8.33
CA PRO A 177 15.91 11.51 8.93
C PRO A 177 16.52 12.68 9.70
N GLY A 178 17.18 12.38 10.82
CA GLY A 178 17.88 13.40 11.62
C GLY A 178 16.97 14.41 12.32
N VAL A 179 15.65 14.21 12.30
CA VAL A 179 14.68 15.04 13.04
C VAL A 179 13.87 14.12 13.93
N PRO A 180 13.83 14.35 15.26
CA PRO A 180 13.06 13.50 16.16
C PRO A 180 11.57 13.56 15.84
N ARG A 181 10.87 12.44 16.01
CA ARG A 181 9.42 12.30 15.74
C ARG A 181 8.58 13.36 16.43
N SER A 182 9.00 13.82 17.60
CA SER A 182 8.31 14.85 18.39
C SER A 182 8.22 16.21 17.68
N GLU A 183 9.10 16.48 16.71
CA GLU A 183 9.13 17.70 15.92
C GLU A 183 8.38 17.58 14.58
N TRP A 184 7.94 16.37 14.20
CA TRP A 184 7.28 16.17 12.92
C TRP A 184 5.93 16.87 12.87
N GLN A 185 5.69 17.59 11.79
CA GLN A 185 4.36 18.12 11.43
C GLN A 185 3.74 17.25 10.37
N ILE A 186 2.47 16.89 10.56
CA ILE A 186 1.69 16.12 9.59
C ILE A 186 0.59 17.00 9.00
N GLU A 187 0.34 16.83 7.70
CA GLU A 187 -0.71 17.54 6.97
C GLU A 187 -1.67 16.50 6.40
N THR A 188 -2.97 16.68 6.63
CA THR A 188 -4.01 15.79 6.12
C THR A 188 -5.14 16.58 5.45
N PRO A 189 -5.79 16.03 4.41
CA PRO A 189 -6.97 16.64 3.81
C PRO A 189 -8.21 16.46 4.71
N PRO A 190 -9.29 17.22 4.49
CA PRO A 190 -10.58 16.88 5.07
C PRO A 190 -11.07 15.53 4.54
N MET A 191 -11.54 14.66 5.43
CA MET A 191 -11.98 13.30 5.14
C MET A 191 -13.11 12.89 6.08
N ARG A 192 -13.60 11.66 5.95
CA ARG A 192 -14.48 11.04 6.94
C ARG A 192 -13.75 9.89 7.63
N ARG A 193 -13.58 10.01 8.96
CA ARG A 193 -12.98 8.97 9.80
C ARG A 193 -13.99 7.85 10.02
N LEU A 194 -13.51 6.62 9.89
CA LEU A 194 -14.23 5.39 10.17
C LEU A 194 -13.88 4.92 11.59
N THR A 195 -14.88 4.79 12.45
CA THR A 195 -14.69 4.23 13.78
C THR A 195 -14.48 2.72 13.66
N ALA A 196 -13.46 2.21 14.34
CA ALA A 196 -13.17 0.78 14.41
C ALA A 196 -13.38 0.25 15.84
N ASP A 197 -13.68 -1.04 15.95
CA ASP A 197 -13.75 -1.75 17.22
C ASP A 197 -12.36 -2.03 17.82
N ASP A 198 -12.33 -2.74 18.94
CA ASP A 198 -11.10 -3.14 19.65
C ASP A 198 -10.23 -4.14 18.87
N ARG A 199 -10.71 -4.63 17.73
CA ARG A 199 -10.00 -5.51 16.79
C ARG A 199 -9.70 -4.80 15.47
N ALA A 200 -9.80 -3.47 15.45
CA ALA A 200 -9.56 -2.61 14.31
C ALA A 200 -10.44 -2.92 13.08
N ILE A 201 -11.67 -3.40 13.29
CA ILE A 201 -12.69 -3.59 12.25
C ILE A 201 -13.69 -2.43 12.28
N PRO A 202 -14.02 -1.80 11.12
CA PRO A 202 -14.98 -0.70 11.09
C PRO A 202 -16.35 -1.07 11.69
N THR A 203 -16.88 -0.26 12.60
CA THR A 203 -18.20 -0.49 13.23
C THR A 203 -19.36 -0.04 12.34
N GLY A 204 -19.08 0.88 11.41
CA GLY A 204 -20.07 1.60 10.61
C GLY A 204 -20.30 3.04 11.11
N ASP A 205 -19.86 3.37 12.32
CA ASP A 205 -19.89 4.74 12.83
C ASP A 205 -18.82 5.59 12.16
N THR A 206 -19.14 6.86 11.92
CA THR A 206 -18.24 7.79 11.24
C THR A 206 -18.22 9.17 11.90
N SER A 207 -17.14 9.91 11.70
CA SER A 207 -17.01 11.30 12.13
C SER A 207 -16.25 12.12 11.10
N PRO A 208 -16.53 13.44 10.97
CA PRO A 208 -15.75 14.29 10.09
C PRO A 208 -14.32 14.44 10.62
N TRP A 209 -13.35 14.42 9.72
CA TRP A 209 -11.97 14.81 9.97
C TRP A 209 -11.70 16.11 9.23
N ALA A 210 -11.42 17.19 9.96
CA ALA A 210 -11.28 18.51 9.35
C ALA A 210 -10.03 18.63 8.46
N GLY A 211 -9.03 17.77 8.67
CA GLY A 211 -7.70 17.94 8.09
C GLY A 211 -6.95 19.11 8.71
N GLY A 212 -5.83 19.47 8.09
CA GLY A 212 -4.95 20.55 8.51
C GLY A 212 -3.58 20.06 8.96
N THR A 213 -2.82 20.97 9.56
CA THR A 213 -1.45 20.72 10.04
C THR A 213 -1.46 20.52 11.55
N GLU A 214 -0.84 19.44 12.01
CA GLU A 214 -0.66 19.16 13.44
C GLU A 214 0.72 18.58 13.74
N THR A 215 1.19 18.78 14.97
CA THR A 215 2.43 18.15 15.45
C THR A 215 2.14 16.70 15.81
N LEU A 216 2.89 15.76 15.23
CA LEU A 216 2.73 14.34 15.49
C LEU A 216 3.15 13.96 16.91
N GLY A 217 4.22 14.57 17.45
CA GLY A 217 4.54 14.49 18.87
C GLY A 217 4.72 13.06 19.40
N GLU A 218 3.95 12.72 20.44
CA GLU A 218 3.79 11.38 21.01
C GLU A 218 2.41 10.76 20.66
N THR A 219 1.75 11.29 19.63
CA THR A 219 0.42 10.83 19.21
C THR A 219 0.54 9.51 18.46
N PHE A 220 -0.13 8.48 18.96
CA PHE A 220 -0.37 7.25 18.22
C PHE A 220 -1.52 7.46 17.23
N LEU A 221 -1.30 7.12 15.96
CA LEU A 221 -2.36 7.10 14.94
C LEU A 221 -2.51 5.69 14.38
N ASP A 222 -3.75 5.24 14.30
CA ASP A 222 -4.17 4.04 13.58
C ASP A 222 -5.64 4.23 13.17
N HIS A 223 -5.86 5.09 12.18
CA HIS A 223 -7.20 5.54 11.78
C HIS A 223 -7.47 5.28 10.30
N GLY A 224 -8.61 4.66 10.03
CA GLY A 224 -9.14 4.47 8.69
C GLY A 224 -10.06 5.63 8.28
N PHE A 225 -10.00 6.00 7.02
CA PHE A 225 -10.74 7.10 6.42
C PHE A 225 -11.32 6.70 5.06
N ASP A 226 -12.46 7.27 4.73
CA ASP A 226 -13.01 7.30 3.38
C ASP A 226 -13.36 8.73 2.95
N GLN A 227 -13.96 8.87 1.76
CA GLN A 227 -14.22 10.16 1.12
C GLN A 227 -12.95 10.97 0.85
N VAL A 228 -11.84 10.28 0.54
CA VAL A 228 -10.62 10.92 0.06
C VAL A 228 -10.84 11.32 -1.40
N ALA A 229 -10.80 12.62 -1.67
CA ALA A 229 -10.96 13.13 -3.02
C ALA A 229 -9.70 12.89 -3.85
N ASP A 230 -9.85 12.64 -5.15
CA ASP A 230 -8.72 12.62 -6.09
C ASP A 230 -7.95 13.96 -6.03
N GLY A 231 -6.62 13.87 -6.08
CA GLY A 231 -5.71 14.99 -5.88
C GLY A 231 -5.45 15.39 -4.42
N SER A 232 -6.04 14.69 -3.45
CA SER A 232 -5.77 14.94 -2.02
C SER A 232 -4.28 14.72 -1.71
N VAL A 233 -3.74 15.60 -0.86
CA VAL A 233 -2.32 15.59 -0.46
C VAL A 233 -2.21 15.35 1.04
N PHE A 234 -1.40 14.38 1.39
CA PHE A 234 -0.93 14.10 2.75
C PHE A 234 0.55 14.48 2.83
N ALA A 235 1.03 14.93 3.97
CA ALA A 235 2.46 15.19 4.11
C ALA A 235 2.97 15.00 5.54
N VAL A 236 4.26 14.73 5.63
CA VAL A 236 5.04 14.81 6.87
C VAL A 236 6.25 15.70 6.62
N SER A 237 6.56 16.57 7.58
CA SER A 237 7.70 17.49 7.51
C SER A 237 8.42 17.59 8.85
N GLY A 238 9.69 17.96 8.80
CA GLY A 238 10.53 18.18 9.97
C GLY A 238 11.87 18.77 9.54
N GLY A 239 12.40 19.72 10.32
CA GLY A 239 13.60 20.47 9.93
C GLY A 239 13.39 21.18 8.58
N ASN A 240 14.24 20.87 7.60
CA ASN A 240 14.17 21.40 6.23
C ASN A 240 13.66 20.38 5.20
N ARG A 241 13.04 19.29 5.63
CA ARG A 241 12.60 18.18 4.78
C ARG A 241 11.09 18.05 4.82
N ARG A 242 10.50 17.69 3.69
CA ARG A 242 9.07 17.34 3.60
C ARG A 242 8.87 16.20 2.61
N ILE A 243 7.97 15.28 2.95
CA ILE A 243 7.51 14.23 2.06
C ILE A 243 6.01 14.43 1.87
N SER A 244 5.55 14.50 0.63
CA SER A 244 4.11 14.54 0.33
C SER A 244 3.68 13.32 -0.46
N VAL A 245 2.47 12.83 -0.16
CA VAL A 245 1.80 11.75 -0.88
C VAL A 245 0.53 12.32 -1.51
N THR A 246 0.42 12.23 -2.83
CA THR A 246 -0.76 12.68 -3.56
C THR A 246 -1.54 11.48 -4.05
N PHE A 247 -2.80 11.37 -3.64
CA PHE A 247 -3.70 10.34 -4.14
C PHE A 247 -4.29 10.84 -5.45
N ILE A 248 -3.58 10.62 -6.56
CA ILE A 248 -3.90 11.22 -7.87
C ILE A 248 -5.27 10.76 -8.35
N SER A 249 -5.53 9.45 -8.38
CA SER A 249 -6.83 8.91 -8.78
C SER A 249 -7.09 7.51 -8.25
N GLY A 250 -8.34 7.18 -7.94
CA GLY A 250 -8.78 5.81 -7.67
C GLY A 250 -8.44 5.26 -6.28
N TYR A 251 -7.90 6.09 -5.39
CA TYR A 251 -7.69 5.78 -3.98
C TYR A 251 -8.62 6.64 -3.11
N THR A 252 -9.83 6.15 -2.90
CA THR A 252 -10.91 6.88 -2.20
C THR A 252 -10.88 6.71 -0.68
N CYS A 253 -9.94 5.92 -0.17
CA CYS A 253 -9.78 5.62 1.25
C CYS A 253 -8.32 5.78 1.66
N SER A 254 -8.10 6.06 2.95
CA SER A 254 -6.75 6.14 3.53
C SER A 254 -6.71 5.43 4.87
N GLN A 255 -5.57 4.83 5.20
CA GLN A 255 -5.20 4.54 6.60
C GLN A 255 -4.07 5.51 6.97
N ILE A 256 -4.11 6.08 8.17
CA ILE A 256 -3.00 6.80 8.75
C ILE A 256 -2.49 6.02 9.94
N PHE A 257 -1.24 5.56 9.85
CA PHE A 257 -0.59 4.75 10.87
C PHE A 257 0.72 5.38 11.32
N ALA A 258 0.81 5.74 12.59
CA ALA A 258 2.00 6.31 13.22
C ALA A 258 2.19 5.64 14.59
N PRO A 259 2.90 4.50 14.66
CA PRO A 259 3.13 3.81 15.91
C PRO A 259 4.08 4.58 16.82
N LEU A 260 4.15 4.19 18.09
CA LEU A 260 5.08 4.77 19.08
C LEU A 260 6.40 3.99 19.19
N ASN A 261 6.45 2.76 18.70
CA ASN A 261 7.61 1.88 18.82
C ASN A 261 8.55 1.90 17.60
N ASP A 262 8.19 2.63 16.54
CA ASP A 262 9.01 2.88 15.35
C ASP A 262 8.85 4.37 14.96
N GLU A 263 9.93 5.05 14.59
CA GLU A 263 9.89 6.45 14.09
C GLU A 263 9.47 6.47 12.63
N VAL A 264 8.18 6.17 12.39
CA VAL A 264 7.57 6.14 11.06
C VAL A 264 6.16 6.71 11.09
N ILE A 265 5.70 7.19 9.94
CA ILE A 265 4.29 7.48 9.65
C ILE A 265 3.92 6.93 8.27
N CYS A 266 2.68 6.46 8.14
CA CYS A 266 2.13 5.97 6.90
C CYS A 266 0.91 6.79 6.50
N PHE A 267 0.86 7.17 5.22
CA PHE A 267 -0.34 7.65 4.55
C PHE A 267 -0.67 6.62 3.47
N GLU A 268 -1.58 5.71 3.79
CA GLU A 268 -1.82 4.49 3.02
C GLU A 268 -2.92 4.70 1.99
N PRO A 269 -2.62 4.81 0.68
CA PRO A 269 -3.65 4.88 -0.34
C PRO A 269 -4.37 3.53 -0.47
N MET A 270 -5.70 3.53 -0.34
CA MET A 270 -6.54 2.33 -0.43
C MET A 270 -7.73 2.55 -1.37
N THR A 271 -8.08 1.51 -2.15
CA THR A 271 -9.23 1.55 -3.06
C THR A 271 -10.57 1.31 -2.35
N ALA A 272 -10.53 0.73 -1.15
CA ALA A 272 -11.70 0.46 -0.33
C ALA A 272 -11.35 0.51 1.18
N PRO A 273 -12.34 0.67 2.07
CA PRO A 273 -12.13 0.57 3.51
C PRO A 273 -11.69 -0.82 3.98
N THR A 274 -11.14 -0.90 5.19
CA THR A 274 -10.91 -2.17 5.91
C THR A 274 -12.16 -3.06 5.88
N ASP A 275 -11.97 -4.38 5.75
CA ASP A 275 -13.04 -5.39 5.73
C ASP A 275 -14.00 -5.29 4.52
N ALA A 276 -13.67 -4.52 3.48
CA ALA A 276 -14.55 -4.29 2.34
C ALA A 276 -14.97 -5.57 1.61
N LEU A 277 -14.06 -6.54 1.40
CA LEU A 277 -14.40 -7.82 0.75
C LEU A 277 -15.53 -8.57 1.46
N ARG A 278 -15.62 -8.44 2.79
CA ARG A 278 -16.70 -9.06 3.59
C ARG A 278 -17.97 -8.23 3.60
N ARG A 279 -17.86 -6.92 3.42
CA ARG A 279 -18.97 -5.97 3.51
C ARG A 279 -19.60 -5.61 2.17
N GLY A 280 -18.96 -5.95 1.06
CA GLY A 280 -19.40 -5.56 -0.28
C GLY A 280 -19.18 -4.08 -0.58
N THR A 281 -18.32 -3.40 0.18
CA THR A 281 -18.05 -1.96 0.05
C THR A 281 -16.77 -1.70 -0.75
N TYR A 282 -16.62 -2.38 -1.88
CA TYR A 282 -15.48 -2.24 -2.79
C TYR A 282 -15.96 -1.85 -4.20
N PRO A 283 -15.18 -1.07 -4.95
CA PRO A 283 -15.36 -0.96 -6.39
C PRO A 283 -14.96 -2.28 -7.09
N VAL A 284 -15.36 -2.40 -8.35
CA VAL A 284 -15.05 -3.58 -9.18
C VAL A 284 -14.42 -3.17 -10.50
N ALA A 285 -13.44 -3.94 -10.95
CA ALA A 285 -13.03 -3.93 -12.36
C ALA A 285 -13.92 -4.92 -13.12
N ALA A 286 -14.74 -4.42 -14.04
CA ALA A 286 -15.65 -5.25 -14.82
C ALA A 286 -14.91 -5.97 -15.97
N PRO A 287 -15.40 -7.13 -16.44
CA PRO A 287 -14.83 -7.82 -17.60
C PRO A 287 -14.66 -6.88 -18.80
N GLY A 288 -13.44 -6.85 -19.36
CA GLY A 288 -13.10 -5.96 -20.49
C GLY A 288 -12.89 -4.48 -20.13
N ALA A 289 -13.00 -4.10 -18.86
CA ALA A 289 -12.79 -2.74 -18.38
C ALA A 289 -11.76 -2.72 -17.25
N ALA A 290 -10.48 -2.60 -17.63
CA ALA A 290 -9.39 -2.44 -16.66
C ALA A 290 -9.60 -1.19 -15.79
N GLN A 291 -9.21 -1.27 -14.52
CA GLN A 291 -9.27 -0.16 -13.58
C GLN A 291 -7.84 0.21 -13.16
N THR A 292 -7.59 1.51 -13.08
CA THR A 292 -6.27 2.05 -12.75
C THR A 292 -6.37 3.03 -11.59
N SER A 293 -5.50 2.84 -10.59
CA SER A 293 -5.33 3.77 -9.48
C SER A 293 -3.90 4.31 -9.48
N VAL A 294 -3.74 5.58 -9.14
CA VAL A 294 -2.46 6.30 -9.23
C VAL A 294 -2.24 7.11 -7.96
N PHE A 295 -1.05 7.02 -7.40
CA PHE A 295 -0.58 7.95 -6.37
C PHE A 295 0.87 8.34 -6.64
N SER A 296 1.32 9.42 -6.03
CA SER A 296 2.72 9.84 -6.10
C SER A 296 3.29 10.18 -4.73
N ILE A 297 4.61 10.13 -4.62
CA ILE A 297 5.38 10.56 -3.46
C ILE A 297 6.43 11.56 -3.94
N THR A 298 6.41 12.78 -3.40
CA THR A 298 7.41 13.81 -3.70
C THR A 298 8.26 14.09 -2.47
N VAL A 299 9.58 14.11 -2.65
CA VAL A 299 10.55 14.47 -1.61
C VAL A 299 11.04 15.90 -1.85
N HIS A 300 10.78 16.79 -0.89
CA HIS A 300 11.17 18.21 -0.92
C HIS A 300 12.44 18.44 -0.10
#